data_AF-A0A1W1VEH3-F1
#
_entry.id   AF-A0A1W1VEH3-F1
#
_cell.length_a   1.000
_cell.length_b   1.000
_cell.length_c   1.000
_cell.angle_alpha   90.00
_cell.angle_beta   90.00
_cell.angle_gamma   90.00
#
_symmetry.space_group_name_H-M   'P 1'
#
loop_
_entity.id
_entity.type
_entity.pdbx_description
1 polymer ?
#
loop_
_entity_poly.entity_id
_entity_poly.type
_entity_poly.pdbx_seq_one_letter_code
_entity_poly.pdbx_strand_id
1 'polypeptide(L)'
;MKKYKALFHVDEKEKIMLVLKNMANLLNDLGEDEVEVALVGNSEGIALMYQSSEYKEKVEALYKKGISFAACANTMKEKKLNKEDLLEFAYIVPSGVGEIVKKQAQGYFYIRP
;
A
#
# COMPACT_ATOMS: atom_id res chain seq x y z
N MET A 1 -21.20 0.84 -4.70
CA MET A 1 -20.24 0.05 -3.91
C MET A 1 -19.34 -0.66 -4.91
N LYS A 2 -18.01 -0.64 -4.73
CA LYS A 2 -17.11 -1.37 -5.61
C LYS A 2 -17.34 -2.88 -5.47
N LYS A 3 -17.26 -3.60 -6.59
CA LYS A 3 -17.58 -5.04 -6.68
C LYS A 3 -16.52 -5.92 -6.02
N TYR A 4 -15.26 -5.52 -6.14
CA TYR A 4 -14.12 -6.27 -5.62
C TYR A 4 -13.33 -5.45 -4.60
N LYS A 5 -12.59 -6.14 -3.73
CA LYS A 5 -11.66 -5.54 -2.78
C LYS A 5 -10.34 -6.31 -2.80
N ALA A 6 -9.23 -5.63 -3.02
CA ALA A 6 -7.90 -6.23 -3.09
C ALA A 6 -6.96 -5.54 -2.11
N LEU A 7 -6.21 -6.36 -1.38
CA LEU A 7 -5.19 -5.93 -0.42
C LEU A 7 -3.83 -6.43 -0.90
N PHE A 8 -2.97 -5.50 -1.29
CA PHE A 8 -1.57 -5.76 -1.56
C PHE A 8 -0.74 -5.63 -0.29
N HIS A 9 0.29 -6.45 -0.18
CA HIS A 9 1.27 -6.40 0.89
C HIS A 9 2.68 -6.43 0.31
N VAL A 10 3.54 -5.58 0.86
CA VAL A 10 4.97 -5.55 0.55
C VAL A 10 5.79 -5.25 1.80
N ASP A 11 6.72 -6.15 2.08
CA ASP A 11 7.68 -6.08 3.17
C ASP A 11 9.15 -6.08 2.68
N GLU A 12 9.38 -6.35 1.39
CA GLU A 12 10.69 -6.44 0.76
C GLU A 12 10.90 -5.27 -0.23
N LYS A 13 12.09 -4.64 -0.21
CA LYS A 13 12.38 -3.48 -1.07
C LYS A 13 12.38 -3.87 -2.55
N GLU A 14 12.92 -5.03 -2.85
CA GLU A 14 13.10 -5.59 -4.19
C GLU A 14 11.76 -5.88 -4.88
N LYS A 15 10.69 -6.03 -4.10
CA LYS A 15 9.34 -6.33 -4.58
C LYS A 15 8.49 -5.09 -4.85
N ILE A 16 8.94 -3.90 -4.44
CA ILE A 16 8.14 -2.66 -4.57
C ILE A 16 7.69 -2.45 -6.01
N MET A 17 8.62 -2.49 -6.98
CA MET A 17 8.28 -2.26 -8.39
C MET A 17 7.28 -3.29 -8.94
N LEU A 18 7.40 -4.55 -8.54
CA LEU A 18 6.48 -5.61 -8.94
C LEU A 18 5.08 -5.34 -8.39
N VAL A 19 4.97 -4.97 -7.11
CA VAL A 19 3.70 -4.68 -6.44
C VAL A 19 3.02 -3.46 -7.07
N LEU A 20 3.75 -2.37 -7.33
CA LEU A 20 3.20 -1.17 -7.99
C LEU A 20 2.67 -1.49 -9.39
N LYS A 21 3.42 -2.30 -10.16
CA LYS A 21 3.00 -2.76 -11.49
C LYS A 21 1.74 -3.63 -11.41
N ASN A 22 1.67 -4.55 -10.46
CA ASN A 22 0.52 -5.44 -10.30
C ASN A 22 -0.74 -4.69 -9.89
N MET A 23 -0.63 -3.66 -9.06
CA MET A 23 -1.77 -2.78 -8.76
C MET A 23 -2.27 -2.04 -10.01
N ALA A 24 -1.37 -1.50 -10.82
CA ALA A 24 -1.75 -0.84 -12.07
C ALA A 24 -2.44 -1.81 -13.05
N ASN A 25 -1.91 -3.04 -13.17
CA ASN A 25 -2.50 -4.10 -13.99
C ASN A 25 -3.90 -4.48 -13.50
N LEU A 26 -4.09 -4.63 -12.18
CA LEU A 26 -5.38 -4.97 -11.59
C LEU A 26 -6.44 -3.89 -11.89
N LEU A 27 -6.06 -2.61 -11.75
CA LEU A 27 -6.96 -1.50 -12.10
C LEU A 27 -7.32 -1.48 -13.58
N ASN A 28 -6.36 -1.79 -14.47
CA ASN A 28 -6.62 -1.84 -15.91
C ASN A 28 -7.52 -3.02 -16.32
N ASP A 29 -7.42 -4.15 -15.61
CA ASP A 29 -8.20 -5.37 -15.89
C ASP A 29 -9.64 -5.25 -15.36
N LEU A 30 -9.79 -4.87 -14.08
CA LEU A 30 -11.11 -4.83 -13.44
C LEU A 30 -11.84 -3.50 -13.67
N GLY A 31 -11.11 -2.41 -13.93
CA GLY A 31 -11.63 -1.05 -13.95
C GLY A 31 -11.53 -0.37 -12.58
N GLU A 32 -11.14 0.91 -12.57
CA GLU A 32 -10.90 1.70 -11.36
C GLU A 32 -12.15 1.82 -10.47
N ASP A 33 -13.34 1.81 -11.06
CA ASP A 33 -14.62 1.92 -10.35
C ASP A 33 -15.14 0.57 -9.80
N GLU A 34 -14.56 -0.55 -10.25
CA GLU A 34 -15.02 -1.89 -9.88
C GLU A 34 -14.26 -2.50 -8.71
N VAL A 35 -13.00 -2.07 -8.46
CA VAL A 35 -12.15 -2.61 -7.40
C VAL A 35 -11.66 -1.56 -6.40
N GLU A 36 -11.83 -1.86 -5.12
CA GLU A 36 -11.20 -1.11 -4.04
C GLU A 36 -9.83 -1.70 -3.75
N VAL A 37 -8.77 -0.89 -3.83
CA VAL A 37 -7.40 -1.38 -3.65
C VAL A 37 -6.76 -0.68 -2.45
N ALA A 38 -6.18 -1.48 -1.56
CA ALA A 38 -5.34 -1.02 -0.47
C ALA A 38 -3.97 -1.70 -0.56
N LEU A 39 -2.93 -1.00 -0.13
CA LEU A 39 -1.61 -1.54 0.05
C LEU A 39 -1.14 -1.33 1.49
N VAL A 40 -0.58 -2.38 2.09
CA VAL A 40 0.13 -2.31 3.37
C VAL A 40 1.62 -2.45 3.11
N GLY A 41 2.39 -1.46 3.59
CA GLY A 41 3.86 -1.50 3.60
C GLY A 41 4.42 -1.54 5.02
N ASN A 42 5.26 -2.54 5.30
CA ASN A 42 5.99 -2.74 6.54
C ASN A 42 7.44 -3.17 6.21
N SER A 43 8.29 -3.32 7.23
CA SER A 43 9.72 -3.63 7.07
C SER A 43 10.38 -2.74 5.98
N GLU A 44 11.13 -3.30 5.03
CA GLU A 44 11.76 -2.55 3.94
C GLU A 44 10.76 -2.05 2.89
N GLY A 45 9.59 -2.70 2.76
CA GLY A 45 8.52 -2.29 1.86
C GLY A 45 7.92 -0.92 2.16
N ILE A 46 8.05 -0.42 3.40
CA ILE A 46 7.59 0.94 3.77
C ILE A 46 8.28 2.04 2.93
N ALA A 47 9.46 1.76 2.36
CA ALA A 47 10.25 2.73 1.61
C ALA A 47 9.52 3.33 0.41
N LEU A 48 8.56 2.61 -0.17
CA LEU A 48 7.75 3.14 -1.28
C LEU A 48 6.95 4.39 -0.87
N MET A 49 6.62 4.53 0.42
CA MET A 49 5.82 5.64 0.97
C MET A 49 6.67 6.80 1.48
N TYR A 50 8.00 6.79 1.33
CA TYR A 50 8.84 7.92 1.75
C TYR A 50 8.65 9.13 0.84
N GLN A 51 8.77 10.34 1.39
CA GLN A 51 8.83 11.59 0.61
C GLN A 51 10.00 11.59 -0.39
N SER A 52 11.10 10.93 -0.04
CA SER A 52 12.31 10.77 -0.86
C SER A 52 12.32 9.52 -1.73
N SER A 53 11.21 8.76 -1.76
CA SER A 53 11.10 7.52 -2.53
C SER A 53 11.32 7.76 -4.02
N GLU A 54 12.18 6.96 -4.65
CA GLU A 54 12.32 6.91 -6.12
C GLU A 54 11.02 6.50 -6.82
N TYR A 55 10.08 5.89 -6.08
CA TYR A 55 8.78 5.47 -6.58
C TYR A 55 7.67 6.50 -6.39
N LYS A 56 7.99 7.68 -5.82
CA LYS A 56 7.01 8.70 -5.42
C LYS A 56 5.99 9.02 -6.52
N GLU A 57 6.45 9.30 -7.74
CA GLU A 57 5.56 9.64 -8.85
C GLU A 57 4.58 8.49 -9.19
N LYS A 58 5.04 7.24 -9.12
CA LYS A 58 4.19 6.07 -9.39
C LYS A 58 3.18 5.85 -8.26
N VAL A 59 3.60 6.03 -7.02
CA VAL A 59 2.75 5.90 -5.83
C VAL A 59 1.68 7.01 -5.82
N GLU A 60 2.04 8.25 -6.15
CA GLU A 60 1.11 9.36 -6.33
C GLU A 60 0.11 9.13 -7.46
N ALA A 61 0.56 8.61 -8.61
CA ALA A 61 -0.32 8.28 -9.72
C ALA A 61 -1.35 7.22 -9.33
N LEU A 62 -0.95 6.18 -8.59
CA LEU A 62 -1.85 5.15 -8.09
C LEU A 62 -2.79 5.67 -6.99
N TYR A 63 -2.29 6.54 -6.11
CA TYR A 63 -3.13 7.22 -5.13
C TYR A 63 -4.25 8.04 -5.79
N LYS A 64 -3.93 8.79 -6.86
CA LYS A 64 -4.93 9.53 -7.65
C LYS A 64 -6.00 8.64 -8.30
N LYS A 65 -5.69 7.36 -8.52
CA LYS A 65 -6.65 6.32 -8.98
C LYS A 65 -7.42 5.66 -7.83
N GLY A 66 -7.33 6.20 -6.62
CA GLY A 66 -8.07 5.74 -5.44
C GLY A 66 -7.45 4.58 -4.68
N ILE A 67 -6.17 4.25 -4.92
CA ILE A 67 -5.46 3.27 -4.08
C ILE A 67 -5.10 3.90 -2.74
N SER A 68 -5.36 3.17 -1.65
CA SER A 68 -5.00 3.59 -0.29
C SER A 68 -3.69 2.95 0.18
N PHE A 69 -2.85 3.70 0.88
CA PHE A 69 -1.50 3.27 1.29
C PHE A 69 -1.34 3.33 2.82
N ALA A 70 -1.15 2.17 3.44
CA ALA A 70 -1.01 2.01 4.88
C ALA A 70 0.45 1.76 5.29
N ALA A 71 0.99 2.64 6.14
CA ALA A 71 2.31 2.51 6.74
C ALA A 71 2.24 1.89 8.14
N CYS A 72 3.08 0.89 8.41
CA CYS A 72 3.14 0.22 9.70
C CYS A 72 3.87 1.07 10.76
N ALA A 73 3.17 1.47 11.83
CA ALA A 73 3.74 2.26 12.93
C ALA A 73 4.90 1.57 13.66
N ASN A 74 4.88 0.24 13.82
CA ASN A 74 6.00 -0.50 14.40
C ASN A 74 7.26 -0.37 13.54
N THR A 75 7.12 -0.45 12.22
CA THR A 75 8.23 -0.26 11.28
C THR A 75 8.72 1.19 11.30
N MET A 76 7.81 2.16 11.39
CA MET A 76 8.20 3.57 11.55
C MET A 76 9.03 3.77 12.82
N LYS A 77 8.61 3.20 13.95
CA LYS A 77 9.34 3.27 15.22
C LYS A 77 10.73 2.64 15.10
N GLU A 78 10.84 1.46 14.47
CA GLU A 78 12.10 0.76 14.25
C GLU A 78 13.07 1.57 13.39
N LYS A 79 12.57 2.17 12.30
CA LYS A 79 13.35 2.98 11.35
C LYS A 79 13.50 4.45 11.77
N LYS A 80 12.97 4.84 12.94
CA LYS A 80 12.98 6.21 13.48
C LYS A 80 12.35 7.24 12.52
N LEU A 81 11.24 6.87 11.90
CA LEU A 81 10.48 7.69 10.96
C LEU A 81 9.33 8.39 11.67
N ASN A 82 9.03 9.60 11.23
CA ASN A 82 7.85 10.37 11.59
C ASN A 82 6.90 10.50 10.39
N LYS A 83 5.74 11.13 10.60
CA LYS A 83 4.73 11.27 9.55
C LYS A 83 5.23 12.14 8.39
N GLU A 84 6.08 13.11 8.67
CA GLU A 84 6.66 14.06 7.71
C GLU A 84 7.64 13.38 6.75
N ASP A 85 8.22 12.23 7.15
CA ASP A 85 9.07 11.41 6.29
C ASP A 85 8.26 10.64 5.24
N LEU A 86 6.93 10.52 5.43
CA LEU A 86 6.03 9.80 4.55
C LEU A 86 5.27 10.74 3.62
N LEU A 87 4.81 10.20 2.50
CA LEU A 87 3.85 10.86 1.62
C LEU A 87 2.60 11.27 2.43
N GLU A 88 2.08 12.46 2.14
CA GLU A 88 1.02 13.08 2.94
C GLU A 88 -0.22 12.18 3.04
N PHE A 89 -0.58 11.51 1.94
CA PHE A 89 -1.72 10.60 1.85
C PHE A 89 -1.50 9.20 2.45
N ALA A 90 -0.26 8.82 2.77
CA ALA A 90 0.00 7.52 3.39
C ALA A 90 -0.50 7.56 4.84
N TYR A 91 -1.49 6.74 5.20
CA TYR A 91 -2.02 6.72 6.56
C TYR A 91 -1.25 5.72 7.41
N ILE A 92 -1.15 6.00 8.71
CA ILE A 92 -0.39 5.18 9.65
C ILE A 92 -1.36 4.22 10.34
N VAL A 93 -1.00 2.93 10.37
CA VAL A 93 -1.72 1.89 11.10
C VAL A 93 -0.88 1.35 12.25
N PRO A 94 -1.47 0.96 13.39
CA PRO A 94 -0.69 0.47 14.54
C PRO A 94 0.22 -0.74 14.21
N SER A 95 -0.22 -1.60 13.30
CA SER A 95 0.52 -2.79 12.86
C SER A 95 0.13 -3.15 11.43
N GLY A 96 1.12 -3.34 10.55
CA GLY A 96 0.89 -3.77 9.17
C GLY A 96 0.18 -5.12 9.09
N VAL A 97 0.67 -6.13 9.82
CA VAL A 97 0.02 -7.46 9.88
C VAL A 97 -1.38 -7.38 10.52
N GLY A 98 -1.57 -6.51 11.51
CA GLY A 98 -2.88 -6.27 12.10
C GLY A 98 -3.88 -5.66 11.11
N GLU A 99 -3.42 -4.70 10.30
CA GLU A 99 -4.24 -4.12 9.24
C GLU A 99 -4.59 -5.16 8.16
N ILE A 100 -3.64 -6.02 7.80
CA ILE A 100 -3.89 -7.12 6.86
C ILE A 100 -5.01 -8.05 7.36
N VAL A 101 -4.99 -8.44 8.63
CA VAL A 101 -6.05 -9.27 9.22
C VAL A 101 -7.40 -8.55 9.19
N LYS A 102 -7.44 -7.27 9.58
CA LYS A 102 -8.68 -6.46 9.60
C LYS A 102 -9.27 -6.32 8.19
N LYS A 103 -8.45 -6.01 7.20
CA LYS A 103 -8.87 -5.84 5.80
C LYS A 103 -9.36 -7.17 5.22
N GLN A 104 -8.67 -8.28 5.46
CA GLN A 104 -9.18 -9.59 5.03
C GLN A 104 -10.54 -9.91 5.66
N ALA A 105 -10.74 -9.61 6.96
CA ALA A 105 -12.04 -9.78 7.61
C ALA A 105 -13.15 -8.87 7.02
N GLN A 106 -12.78 -7.76 6.37
CA GLN A 106 -13.69 -6.88 5.62
C GLN A 106 -13.95 -7.33 4.17
N GLY A 107 -13.45 -8.52 3.79
CA GLY A 107 -13.66 -9.14 2.48
C GLY A 107 -12.61 -8.77 1.42
N TYR A 108 -11.44 -8.25 1.82
CA TYR A 108 -10.36 -8.00 0.86
C TYR A 108 -9.64 -9.31 0.51
N PHE A 109 -9.42 -9.54 -0.79
CA PHE A 109 -8.55 -10.61 -1.27
C PHE A 109 -7.09 -10.20 -1.09
N TYR A 110 -6.32 -11.05 -0.42
CA TYR A 110 -4.91 -10.81 -0.11
C TYR A 110 -3.99 -11.19 -1.28
N ILE A 111 -3.05 -10.30 -1.61
CA ILE A 111 -2.08 -10.47 -2.69
C ILE A 111 -0.68 -10.08 -2.18
N ARG A 112 0.28 -11.01 -2.27
CA ARG A 112 1.70 -10.80 -1.94
C ARG A 112 2.61 -11.28 -3.09
N PRO A 113 3.00 -10.40 -4.02
CA PRO A 113 3.90 -10.70 -5.15
C PRO A 113 5.36 -10.99 -4.74
#